data_AF-A0A959F3T2-F1
#
_entry.id   AF-A0A959F3T2-F1
#
_cell.length_a   1.000
_cell.length_b   1.000
_cell.length_c   1.000
_cell.angle_alpha   90.00
_cell.angle_beta   90.00
_cell.angle_gamma   90.00
#
_symmetry.space_group_name_H-M   'P 1'
#
loop_
_entity.id
_entity.type
_entity.pdbx_description
1 polymer ?
#
loop_
_entity_poly.entity_id
_entity_poly.type
_entity_poly.pdbx_seq_one_letter_code
_entity_poly.pdbx_strand_id
1 'polypeptide(L)' 'IHLYIENSKPESLPMPEHGRRSGGIGLVNVRRRLELLYPEKYELTIHDHPKTYGVDLQIELDD' A
#
# COMPACT_ATOMS: atom_id res chain seq x y z
N ILE A 1 -7.38 -14.48 -3.90
CA ILE A 1 -7.62 -13.19 -4.60
C ILE A 1 -6.30 -12.46 -4.74
N HIS A 2 -6.06 -11.83 -5.90
CA HIS A 2 -4.87 -10.99 -6.12
C HIS A 2 -5.31 -9.66 -6.73
N LEU A 3 -4.80 -8.55 -6.19
CA LEU A 3 -5.07 -7.18 -6.61
C LEU A 3 -3.77 -6.37 -6.64
N TYR A 4 -3.48 -5.77 -7.78
CA TYR A 4 -2.36 -4.84 -7.93
C TYR A 4 -2.85 -3.48 -8.40
N ILE A 5 -2.40 -2.41 -7.73
CA ILE A 5 -2.72 -1.02 -8.07
C ILE A 5 -1.43 -0.21 -8.11
N GLU A 6 -1.23 0.57 -9.16
CA GLU A 6 -0.10 1.48 -9.29
C GLU A 6 -0.56 2.89 -9.67
N ASN A 7 0.06 3.91 -9.07
CA ASN A 7 -0.10 5.31 -9.46
C ASN A 7 1.25 5.97 -9.78
N SER A 8 1.23 6.91 -10.72
CA SER A 8 2.40 7.76 -10.99
C SER A 8 2.66 8.72 -9.83
N LYS A 9 3.93 8.98 -9.56
CA LYS A 9 4.40 10.07 -8.72
C LYS A 9 4.70 11.28 -9.60
N PRO A 10 4.29 12.49 -9.19
CA PRO A 10 4.60 13.70 -9.94
C PRO A 10 6.12 13.93 -9.99
N GLU A 11 6.65 14.29 -11.17
CA GLU A 11 8.09 14.54 -11.39
C GLU A 11 8.61 15.78 -10.62
N SER A 12 7.72 16.69 -10.25
CA SER A 12 8.01 17.88 -9.44
C SER A 12 6.85 18.20 -8.51
N LEU A 13 6.96 17.81 -7.24
CA LEU A 13 6.23 18.49 -6.16
C LEU A 13 7.23 19.41 -5.43
N PRO A 14 6.81 20.60 -4.96
CA PRO A 14 7.64 21.42 -4.10
C PRO A 14 8.10 20.56 -2.92
N MET A 15 9.37 20.66 -2.56
CA MET A 15 9.99 19.92 -1.46
C MET A 15 9.02 19.84 -0.28
N PRO A 16 8.57 18.63 0.12
CA PRO A 16 7.84 18.51 1.36
C PRO A 16 8.80 18.89 2.49
N GLU A 17 8.52 20.00 3.16
CA GLU A 17 9.01 20.22 4.51
C GLU A 17 8.69 18.96 5.32
N HIS A 18 9.75 18.32 5.81
CA HIS A 18 9.75 17.13 6.66
C HIS A 18 9.41 15.81 5.95
N GLY A 19 10.35 14.85 6.05
CA GLY A 19 10.26 13.46 5.60
C GLY A 19 9.20 12.62 6.31
N ARG A 20 7.96 13.12 6.39
CA ARG A 20 6.80 12.37 6.83
C ARG A 20 6.13 11.78 5.61
N ARG A 21 6.21 10.46 5.49
CA ARG A 21 5.44 9.63 4.55
C ARG A 21 3.96 9.96 4.73
N SER A 22 3.43 10.88 3.93
CA SER A 22 2.05 11.36 4.00
C SER A 22 1.01 10.28 3.66
N GLY A 23 1.44 9.10 3.20
CA GLY A 23 0.59 7.91 3.02
C GLY A 23 0.24 7.13 4.31
N GLY A 24 0.62 7.64 5.49
CA GLY A 24 0.70 6.84 6.72
C GLY A 24 -0.61 6.26 7.27
N ILE A 25 -1.77 6.90 7.11
CA ILE A 25 -3.01 6.42 7.74
C ILE A 25 -3.79 5.42 6.89
N GLY A 26 -3.77 5.58 5.56
CA GLY A 26 -4.58 4.78 4.65
C GLY A 26 -4.17 3.32 4.67
N LEU A 27 -2.87 3.08 4.45
CA LEU A 27 -2.31 1.72 4.47
C LEU A 27 -2.29 1.11 5.86
N VAL A 28 -2.12 1.90 6.92
CA VAL A 28 -2.24 1.40 8.30
C VAL A 28 -3.67 0.90 8.57
N ASN A 29 -4.70 1.62 8.13
CA ASN A 29 -6.07 1.18 8.25
C ASN A 29 -6.37 -0.07 7.41
N VAL A 30 -5.81 -0.15 6.19
CA VAL A 30 -5.93 -1.34 5.34
C VAL A 30 -5.29 -2.55 6.02
N ARG A 31 -4.03 -2.45 6.47
CA ARG A 31 -3.34 -3.52 7.21
C ARG A 31 -4.12 -3.98 8.44
N ARG A 32 -4.61 -3.03 9.24
CA ARG A 32 -5.42 -3.37 10.43
C ARG A 32 -6.70 -4.13 10.07
N ARG A 33 -7.38 -3.76 8.99
CA ARG A 33 -8.60 -4.46 8.54
C ARG A 33 -8.28 -5.83 7.96
N LEU A 34 -7.19 -5.95 7.20
CA LEU A 34 -6.72 -7.23 6.67
C LEU A 34 -6.38 -8.19 7.81
N GLU A 35 -5.66 -7.73 8.83
CA GLU A 35 -5.34 -8.53 10.01
C GLU A 35 -6.58 -9.05 10.75
N LEU A 36 -7.63 -8.23 10.83
CA LEU A 36 -8.88 -8.61 11.50
C LEU A 36 -9.75 -9.58 10.69
N LEU A 37 -9.74 -9.46 9.35
CA LEU A 37 -10.63 -10.22 8.47
C LEU A 37 -9.97 -11.48 7.90
N TYR A 38 -8.66 -11.43 7.66
CA TYR A 38 -7.88 -12.46 6.99
C TYR A 38 -6.57 -12.71 7.77
N PRO A 39 -6.61 -13.00 9.09
CA PRO A 39 -5.40 -13.19 9.89
C PRO A 39 -4.51 -14.27 9.26
N GLU A 40 -3.23 -13.95 9.08
CA GLU A 40 -2.21 -14.81 8.44
C GLU A 40 -2.54 -15.28 7.00
N LYS A 41 -3.59 -14.72 6.38
CA LYS A 41 -4.11 -15.09 5.06
C LYS A 41 -4.03 -13.96 4.05
N TYR A 42 -3.12 -13.00 4.27
CA TYR A 42 -2.88 -11.93 3.32
C TYR A 42 -1.40 -11.57 3.23
N GLU A 43 -1.01 -11.09 2.07
CA GLU A 43 0.26 -10.43 1.82
C GLU A 43 0.00 -9.05 1.23
N LEU A 44 0.61 -8.00 1.82
CA LEU A 44 0.49 -6.63 1.33
C LEU A 44 1.88 -6.03 1.10
N THR A 45 2.29 -5.97 -0.16
CA THR A 45 3.60 -5.48 -0.59
C THR A 45 3.50 -4.09 -1.21
N ILE A 46 4.46 -3.23 -0.89
CA ILE A 46 4.51 -1.85 -1.37
C ILE A 46 5.75 -1.70 -2.27
N HIS A 47 5.52 -1.27 -3.50
CA HIS A 47 6.54 -0.96 -4.50
C HIS A 47 6.72 0.54 -4.59
N ASP A 48 7.71 1.06 -3.85
CA ASP A 48 8.02 2.48 -3.81
C ASP A 48 9.15 2.80 -4.80
N HIS A 49 8.80 3.20 -6.02
CA HIS A 49 9.74 3.57 -7.08
C HIS A 49 9.85 5.09 -7.24
N PRO A 50 10.90 5.63 -7.88
CA PRO A 50 11.04 7.08 -8.03
C PRO A 50 9.87 7.77 -8.75
N LYS A 51 9.28 7.11 -9.76
CA LYS A 51 8.20 7.66 -10.59
C LYS A 51 6.84 7.01 -10.36
N THR A 52 6.77 5.91 -9.62
CA THR A 52 5.52 5.18 -9.38
C THR A 52 5.42 4.71 -7.94
N TYR A 53 4.19 4.49 -7.50
CA TYR A 53 3.86 3.90 -6.22
C TYR A 53 2.88 2.77 -6.46
N GLY A 54 3.31 1.54 -6.20
CA GLY A 54 2.53 0.32 -6.39
C GLY A 54 2.17 -0.33 -5.06
N VAL A 55 0.99 -0.93 -5.01
CA VAL A 55 0.53 -1.78 -3.91
C VAL A 55 0.05 -3.10 -4.50
N ASP A 56 0.62 -4.19 -4.01
CA ASP A 56 0.24 -5.57 -4.32
C ASP A 56 -0.43 -6.18 -3.09
N LEU A 57 -1.63 -6.72 -3.26
CA LEU A 57 -2.41 -7.40 -2.24
C LEU A 57 -2.79 -8.80 -2.72
N GLN A 58 -2.36 -9.80 -1.96
CA GLN A 58 -2.80 -11.18 -2.09
C GLN A 58 -3.60 -11.58 -0.87
N ILE A 59 -4.71 -12.27 -1.07
CA ILE A 59 -5.57 -12.81 -0.01
C ILE A 59 -5.85 -14.27 -0.31
N GLU A 60 -5.57 -15.14 0.65
CA GLU A 60 -5.98 -16.54 0.63
C GLU A 60 -7.43 -16.64 1.11
N LEU A 61 -8.27 -17.26 0.29
CA LEU A 61 -9.65 -17.57 0.66
C LEU A 61 -9.73 -19.08 0.90
N ASP A 62 -10.40 -19.47 1.99
CA ASP A 62 -10.85 -20.85 2.14
C ASP A 62 -12.03 -21.06 1.19
N ASP A 63 -12.11 -22.25 0.59
CA ASP A 63 -13.22 -22.66 -0.29
C ASP A 63 -14.57 -22.74 0.45
#